data_AF-A0A0B6RYS3-F1
#
_entry.id   AF-A0A0B6RYS3-F1
#
_cell.length_a   1.000
_cell.length_b   1.000
_cell.length_c   1.000
_cell.angle_alpha   90.00
_cell.angle_beta   90.00
_cell.angle_gamma   90.00
#
_symmetry.space_group_name_H-M   'P 1'
#
loop_
_entity.id
_entity.type
_entity.pdbx_description
1 polymer ?
#
loop_
_entity_poly.entity_id
_entity_poly.type
_entity_poly.pdbx_seq_one_letter_code
_entity_poly.pdbx_strand_id
1 'polypeptide(L)'
;MKQAVLSLAVACCTALPALPSHAQAFDDRCFAVGDVAAQVSGWRKRGKTRAQALAQSHKYYGDGPDSQAVDKAIATIYAAPTLPNPDQATMLVTQDCLRDQRARQAQRGRAAASPAAPASAARP
;
A
#
# COMPACT_ATOMS: atom_id res chain seq x y z
N MET A 1 43.95 30.29 42.41
CA MET A 1 42.50 30.09 42.26
C MET A 1 42.32 29.25 40.98
N LYS A 2 42.30 27.92 40.93
CA LYS A 2 41.53 26.83 41.58
C LYS A 2 40.05 26.78 41.13
N GLN A 3 39.72 25.73 40.35
CA GLN A 3 38.41 25.18 39.93
C GLN A 3 37.62 26.00 38.88
N ALA A 4 36.93 25.46 37.87
CA ALA A 4 36.75 24.08 37.38
C ALA A 4 36.22 24.18 35.92
N VAL A 5 36.75 23.34 35.03
CA VAL A 5 36.16 23.07 33.73
C VAL A 5 35.06 22.04 33.97
N LEU A 6 33.79 22.44 33.87
CA LEU A 6 32.64 21.54 33.94
C LEU A 6 32.05 21.40 32.55
N SER A 7 32.49 20.35 31.86
CA SER A 7 31.72 19.70 30.80
C SER A 7 30.45 19.11 31.41
N LEU A 8 29.26 19.58 31.03
CA LEU A 8 28.03 18.77 31.00
C LEU A 8 26.86 19.58 30.42
N ALA A 9 26.46 19.25 29.19
CA ALA A 9 25.06 19.38 28.75
C ALA A 9 24.84 18.36 27.62
N VAL A 10 24.89 17.09 28.02
CA VAL A 10 24.37 15.96 27.25
C VAL A 10 22.88 16.18 27.00
N ALA A 11 22.52 16.10 25.72
CA ALA A 11 21.27 15.59 25.18
C ALA A 11 19.96 15.97 25.91
N CYS A 12 19.33 17.06 25.48
CA CYS A 12 17.87 17.15 25.42
C CYS A 12 17.40 16.84 23.99
N CYS A 13 17.67 15.63 23.51
CA CYS A 13 16.89 15.01 22.42
C CYS A 13 15.77 14.17 23.05
N THR A 14 14.97 14.75 23.95
CA THR A 14 13.78 14.06 24.46
C THR A 14 12.66 14.21 23.45
N ALA A 15 12.58 13.18 22.60
CA ALA A 15 11.39 12.69 21.95
C ALA A 15 10.51 13.78 21.33
N LEU A 16 10.81 14.16 20.08
CA LEU A 16 9.69 14.40 19.17
C LEU A 16 8.81 13.15 19.28
N PRO A 17 7.48 13.29 19.45
CA PRO A 17 6.61 12.14 19.29
C PRO A 17 6.96 11.59 17.92
N ALA A 18 7.54 10.38 17.91
CA ALA A 18 7.58 9.60 16.70
C ALA A 18 6.10 9.41 16.39
N LEU A 19 5.56 10.31 15.55
CA LEU A 19 4.34 10.06 14.80
C LEU A 19 4.53 8.62 14.36
N PRO A 20 3.64 7.70 14.77
CA PRO A 20 3.82 6.30 14.47
C PRO A 20 4.22 6.24 13.01
N SER A 21 5.44 5.74 12.77
CA SER A 21 5.90 5.44 11.43
C SER A 21 5.09 4.22 11.03
N HIS A 22 3.80 4.46 10.81
CA HIS A 22 3.02 3.69 9.91
C HIS A 22 3.82 3.86 8.62
N ALA A 23 4.67 2.89 8.31
CA ALA A 23 4.68 2.36 6.96
C ALA A 23 3.20 2.20 6.63
N GLN A 24 2.61 3.26 6.07
CA GLN A 24 1.19 3.31 5.81
C GLN A 24 1.01 2.18 4.84
N ALA A 25 0.41 1.08 5.31
CA ALA A 25 0.27 -0.11 4.51
C ALA A 25 -0.26 0.33 3.14
N PHE A 26 0.36 -0.17 2.07
CA PHE A 26 -0.07 0.12 0.70
C PHE A 26 -1.59 -0.04 0.54
N ASP A 27 -2.21 -0.87 1.38
CA ASP A 27 -3.65 -1.15 1.47
C ASP A 27 -4.58 0.07 1.50
N ASP A 28 -4.17 1.18 2.12
CA ASP A 28 -5.04 2.36 2.28
C ASP A 28 -4.67 3.54 1.37
N ARG A 29 -3.51 3.51 0.69
CA ARG A 29 -3.04 4.64 -0.15
C ARG A 29 -2.65 4.17 -1.54
N CYS A 30 -3.53 4.42 -2.52
CA CYS A 30 -3.33 4.10 -3.95
C CYS A 30 -2.15 4.82 -4.65
N PHE A 31 -1.33 5.58 -3.92
CA PHE A 31 -0.36 6.52 -4.50
C PHE A 31 1.00 5.89 -4.85
N ALA A 32 1.39 4.79 -4.21
CA ALA A 32 2.74 4.22 -4.35
C ALA A 32 2.88 3.19 -5.49
N VAL A 33 1.80 2.83 -6.18
CA VAL A 33 1.82 1.81 -7.23
C VAL A 33 2.12 2.40 -8.63
N GLY A 34 2.10 3.74 -8.77
CA GLY A 34 2.31 4.41 -10.07
C GLY A 34 3.69 4.13 -10.68
N ASP A 35 4.77 4.35 -9.94
CA ASP A 35 6.13 4.11 -10.44
C ASP A 35 6.38 2.63 -10.75
N VAL A 36 5.80 1.75 -9.94
CA VAL A 36 5.82 0.30 -10.19
C VAL A 36 5.07 -0.02 -11.48
N ALA A 37 3.90 0.56 -11.69
CA ALA A 37 3.10 0.35 -12.90
C ALA A 37 3.86 0.80 -14.16
N ALA A 38 4.52 1.97 -14.10
CA ALA A 38 5.39 2.46 -15.15
C ALA A 38 6.55 1.48 -15.46
N GLN A 39 7.20 0.96 -14.42
CA GLN A 39 8.27 -0.02 -14.55
C GLN A 39 7.77 -1.34 -15.19
N VAL A 40 6.63 -1.84 -14.73
CA VAL A 40 6.01 -3.09 -15.21
C VAL A 40 5.53 -2.94 -16.67
N SER A 41 5.02 -1.78 -17.07
CA SER A 41 4.75 -1.46 -18.47
C SER A 41 6.01 -1.60 -19.33
N GLY A 42 7.13 -1.06 -18.85
CA GLY A 42 8.44 -1.23 -19.51
C GLY A 42 8.88 -2.68 -19.62
N TRP A 43 8.58 -3.52 -18.63
CA TRP A 43 8.84 -4.96 -18.69
C TRP A 43 8.01 -5.65 -19.78
N ARG A 44 6.70 -5.39 -19.81
CA ARG A 44 5.80 -5.95 -20.82
C ARG A 44 6.23 -5.51 -22.23
N LYS A 45 6.60 -4.23 -22.39
CA LYS A 45 7.14 -3.69 -23.66
C LYS A 45 8.41 -4.40 -24.13
N ARG A 46 9.25 -4.86 -23.20
CA ARG A 46 10.46 -5.63 -23.48
C ARG A 46 10.22 -7.15 -23.59
N GLY A 47 8.96 -7.58 -23.67
CA GLY A 47 8.61 -9.00 -23.88
C GLY A 47 8.73 -9.88 -22.64
N LYS A 48 8.89 -9.31 -21.44
CA LYS A 48 8.76 -10.12 -20.21
C LYS A 48 7.34 -10.65 -20.10
N THR A 49 7.20 -11.91 -19.69
CA THR A 49 5.90 -12.53 -19.42
C THR A 49 5.40 -12.12 -18.04
N ARG A 50 4.10 -12.32 -17.78
CA ARG A 50 3.50 -12.07 -16.46
C ARG A 50 4.23 -12.84 -15.36
N ALA A 51 4.53 -14.11 -15.58
CA ALA A 51 5.26 -14.95 -14.63
C ALA A 51 6.67 -14.42 -14.34
N GLN A 52 7.39 -13.94 -15.37
CA GLN A 52 8.70 -13.33 -15.19
C GLN A 52 8.64 -11.98 -14.45
N ALA A 53 7.57 -11.20 -14.66
CA ALA A 53 7.35 -9.97 -13.91
C ALA A 53 7.10 -10.25 -12.43
N LEU A 54 6.27 -11.24 -12.10
CA LEU A 54 6.01 -11.68 -10.71
C LEU A 54 7.28 -12.20 -10.03
N ALA A 55 8.01 -13.10 -10.71
CA ALA A 55 9.27 -13.61 -10.18
C ALA A 55 10.31 -12.50 -9.97
N GLN A 56 10.28 -11.44 -10.77
CA GLN A 56 11.15 -10.28 -10.58
C GLN A 56 10.68 -9.39 -9.44
N SER A 57 9.38 -9.12 -9.28
CA SER A 57 8.86 -8.28 -8.19
C SER A 57 9.11 -8.93 -6.84
N HIS A 58 8.89 -10.24 -6.70
CA HIS A 58 9.06 -10.95 -5.44
C HIS A 58 10.52 -10.94 -4.93
N LYS A 59 11.50 -10.82 -5.82
CA LYS A 59 12.91 -10.61 -5.42
C LYS A 59 13.15 -9.29 -4.69
N TYR A 60 12.33 -8.26 -4.93
CA TYR A 60 12.50 -6.93 -4.32
C TYR A 60 11.54 -6.69 -3.16
N TYR A 61 10.30 -7.18 -3.27
CA TYR A 61 9.23 -6.88 -2.30
C TYR A 61 8.95 -8.03 -1.31
N GLY A 62 9.50 -9.23 -1.53
CA GLY A 62 9.25 -10.40 -0.67
C GLY A 62 7.77 -10.83 -0.69
N ASP A 63 7.27 -11.29 0.46
CA ASP A 63 5.93 -11.88 0.62
C ASP A 63 4.96 -11.00 1.45
N GLY A 64 5.25 -9.70 1.55
CA GLY A 64 4.48 -8.75 2.36
C GLY A 64 3.24 -8.18 1.67
N PRO A 65 2.49 -7.30 2.37
CA PRO A 65 1.36 -6.58 1.77
C PRO A 65 1.76 -5.76 0.53
N ASP A 66 2.99 -5.26 0.50
CA ASP A 66 3.54 -4.51 -0.63
C ASP A 66 3.66 -5.40 -1.88
N SER A 67 4.07 -6.67 -1.74
CA SER A 67 4.18 -7.58 -2.87
C SER A 67 2.81 -7.93 -3.45
N GLN A 68 1.78 -8.04 -2.61
CA GLN A 68 0.40 -8.24 -3.08
C GLN A 68 -0.12 -7.05 -3.91
N ALA A 69 0.21 -5.82 -3.52
CA ALA A 69 -0.14 -4.63 -4.29
C ALA A 69 0.58 -4.62 -5.65
N VAL A 70 1.86 -4.99 -5.69
CA VAL A 70 2.63 -5.11 -6.93
C VAL A 70 2.11 -6.24 -7.82
N ASP A 71 1.75 -7.38 -7.26
CA ASP A 71 1.17 -8.52 -7.99
C ASP A 71 -0.14 -8.15 -8.67
N LYS A 72 -0.97 -7.37 -7.97
CA LYS A 72 -2.20 -6.83 -8.53
C LYS A 72 -1.92 -5.86 -9.67
N ALA A 73 -0.97 -4.94 -9.50
CA ALA A 73 -0.55 -4.03 -10.58
C ALA A 73 -0.08 -4.80 -11.82
N ILE A 74 0.73 -5.84 -11.63
CA ILE A 74 1.19 -6.74 -12.70
C ILE A 74 -0.01 -7.42 -13.36
N ALA A 75 -0.94 -7.98 -12.59
CA ALA A 75 -2.14 -8.60 -13.15
C ALA A 75 -2.94 -7.62 -14.03
N THR A 76 -3.19 -6.41 -13.52
CA THR A 76 -3.94 -5.35 -14.22
C THR A 76 -3.25 -4.93 -15.53
N ILE A 77 -1.93 -4.71 -15.51
CA ILE A 77 -1.18 -4.30 -16.71
C ILE A 77 -1.11 -5.40 -17.77
N TYR A 78 -0.97 -6.65 -17.36
CA TYR A 78 -0.89 -7.77 -18.31
C TYR A 78 -2.26 -8.20 -18.85
N ALA A 79 -3.35 -7.89 -18.14
CA ALA A 79 -4.72 -8.09 -18.63
C ALA A 79 -5.18 -6.99 -19.60
N ALA A 80 -4.47 -5.86 -19.68
CA ALA A 80 -4.85 -4.75 -20.56
C ALA A 80 -4.81 -5.17 -22.04
N PRO A 81 -5.85 -4.84 -22.83
CA PRO A 81 -5.99 -5.30 -24.22
C PRO A 81 -4.92 -4.71 -25.14
N THR A 82 -4.50 -3.48 -24.86
CA THR A 82 -3.35 -2.85 -25.50
C THR A 82 -2.17 -2.85 -24.55
N LEU A 83 -0.97 -2.62 -25.09
CA LEU A 83 0.23 -2.44 -24.30
C LEU A 83 0.27 -1.00 -23.77
N PRO A 84 -0.04 -0.75 -22.48
CA PRO A 84 -0.09 0.61 -21.96
C PRO A 84 1.31 1.19 -21.92
N ASN A 85 1.46 2.46 -22.28
CA ASN A 85 2.67 3.22 -21.96
C ASN A 85 2.77 3.45 -20.43
N PRO A 86 3.90 3.98 -19.91
CA PRO A 86 4.07 4.19 -18.47
C PRO A 86 2.94 4.98 -17.80
N ASP A 87 2.54 6.12 -18.38
CA ASP A 87 1.48 6.98 -17.82
C ASP A 87 0.11 6.28 -17.84
N GLN A 88 -0.20 5.58 -18.93
CA GLN A 88 -1.42 4.80 -19.05
C GLN A 88 -1.47 3.66 -18.03
N ALA A 89 -0.34 3.00 -17.78
CA ALA A 89 -0.25 1.93 -16.78
C ALA A 89 -0.47 2.48 -15.38
N THR A 90 0.17 3.60 -15.03
CA THR A 90 -0.03 4.32 -13.77
C THR A 90 -1.50 4.67 -13.57
N MET A 91 -2.15 5.26 -14.58
CA MET A 91 -3.57 5.64 -14.50
C MET A 91 -4.49 4.42 -14.36
N LEU A 92 -4.22 3.35 -15.11
CA LEU A 92 -5.02 2.13 -15.06
C LEU A 92 -4.98 1.49 -13.67
N VAL A 93 -3.79 1.32 -13.10
CA VAL A 93 -3.61 0.72 -11.78
C VAL A 93 -4.17 1.62 -10.67
N THR A 94 -3.99 2.94 -10.78
CA THR A 94 -4.54 3.90 -9.82
C THR A 94 -6.07 3.87 -9.82
N GLN A 95 -6.71 3.84 -11.00
CA GLN A 95 -8.17 3.73 -11.08
C GLN A 95 -8.69 2.43 -10.47
N ASP A 96 -8.00 1.31 -10.72
CA ASP A 96 -8.36 0.01 -10.15
C ASP A 96 -8.30 0.04 -8.62
N CYS A 97 -7.21 0.55 -8.06
CA CYS A 97 -7.05 0.70 -6.61
C CYS A 97 -8.14 1.60 -5.99
N LEU A 98 -8.43 2.75 -6.58
CA LEU A 98 -9.46 3.66 -6.09
C LEU A 98 -10.84 3.02 -6.11
N ARG A 99 -11.13 2.18 -7.12
CA ARG A 99 -12.38 1.41 -7.20
C ARG A 99 -12.47 0.40 -6.06
N ASP A 100 -11.41 -0.35 -5.76
CA ASP A 100 -11.43 -1.28 -4.63
C ASP A 100 -11.57 -0.54 -3.29
N GLN A 101 -10.88 0.58 -3.13
CA GLN A 101 -10.96 1.38 -1.91
C GLN A 101 -12.40 1.84 -1.65
N ARG A 102 -13.09 2.33 -2.69
CA ARG A 102 -14.52 2.69 -2.59
C ARG A 102 -15.39 1.48 -2.23
N ALA A 103 -15.12 0.30 -2.82
CA ALA A 103 -15.84 -0.92 -2.49
C ALA A 103 -15.63 -1.33 -1.02
N ARG A 104 -14.39 -1.29 -0.52
CA ARG A 104 -14.05 -1.55 0.88
C ARG A 104 -14.74 -0.55 1.82
N GLN A 105 -14.75 0.73 1.48
CA GLN A 105 -15.45 1.76 2.26
C GLN A 105 -16.97 1.53 2.30
N ALA A 106 -17.59 1.20 1.17
CA ALA A 106 -19.02 0.89 1.12
C ALA A 106 -19.38 -0.34 1.97
N GLN A 107 -18.53 -1.36 1.98
CA GLN A 107 -18.69 -2.54 2.83
C GLN A 107 -18.54 -2.20 4.32
N ARG A 108 -17.52 -1.43 4.70
CA ARG A 108 -17.32 -0.95 6.07
C ARG A 108 -18.52 -0.12 6.55
N GLY A 109 -19.06 0.76 5.70
CA GLY A 109 -20.27 1.54 6.00
C GLY A 109 -21.53 0.69 6.20
N ARG A 110 -21.71 -0.38 5.40
CA ARG A 110 -22.82 -1.34 5.57
C ARG A 110 -22.69 -2.20 6.83
N ALA A 111 -21.47 -2.60 7.18
CA ALA A 111 -21.20 -3.33 8.43
C ALA A 111 -21.48 -2.46 9.66
N ALA A 112 -21.11 -1.17 9.62
CA ALA A 112 -21.42 -0.21 10.68
C ALA A 112 -22.91 0.14 10.79
N ALA A 113 -23.66 0.03 9.69
CA ALA A 113 -25.10 0.33 9.63
C ALA A 113 -26.02 -0.87 9.91
N SER A 114 -25.47 -2.08 10.17
CA SER A 114 -26.27 -3.23 10.60
C SER A 114 -26.52 -3.13 12.11
N PRO A 115 -27.74 -2.85 12.59
CA PRO A 115 -28.04 -2.94 14.01
C PRO A 115 -27.97 -4.42 14.40
N ALA A 116 -27.22 -4.72 15.46
CA ALA A 116 -27.23 -6.03 16.09
C ALA A 116 -28.68 -6.47 16.30
N ALA A 117 -29.06 -7.62 15.75
CA ALA A 117 -30.38 -8.19 15.94
C ALA A 117 -30.69 -8.29 17.46
N PRO A 118 -31.90 -7.91 17.91
CA PRO A 118 -32.21 -7.96 19.33
C PRO A 118 -32.21 -9.42 19.78
N ALA A 119 -31.47 -9.70 20.86
CA ALA A 119 -31.49 -10.97 21.54
C ALA A 119 -32.95 -11.35 21.86
N SER A 120 -33.40 -12.48 21.34
CA SER A 120 -34.72 -13.04 21.65
C SER A 120 -34.87 -13.18 23.16
N ALA A 121 -35.78 -12.38 23.72
CA ALA A 121 -36.24 -12.54 25.09
C ALA A 121 -36.97 -13.88 25.19
N ALA A 122 -36.31 -14.89 25.74
CA ALA A 122 -36.97 -16.06 26.28
C ALA A 122 -37.86 -15.61 27.44
N ARG A 123 -39.19 -15.68 27.24
CA ARG A 123 -40.17 -15.48 28.32
C ARG A 123 -40.39 -16.82 29.05
N PRO A 124 -40.49 -16.83 30.39
CA PRO A 124 -40.98 -17.97 31.15
C PRO A 124 -42.49 -18.17 31.01
#